data_AF-R9A8F0-F1
#
_entry.id   AF-R9A8F0-F1
#
_cell.length_a   1.000
_cell.length_b   1.000
_cell.length_c   1.000
_cell.angle_alpha   90.00
_cell.angle_beta   90.00
_cell.angle_gamma   90.00
#
_symmetry.space_group_name_H-M   'P 1'
#
loop_
_entity.id
_entity.type
_entity.pdbx_description
1 polymer ?
#
loop_
_entity_poly.entity_id
_entity_poly.type
_entity_poly.pdbx_seq_one_letter_code
_entity_poly.pdbx_strand_id
1 'polypeptide(L)'
;MDYQKSFAPTTDRLSLLCSLFGDSLKLSVWWLSLGIKLDRIQPGKPYQNGAHERMHRDMARELQHEIVGNITLFQKLFDKWRIEFNRERPHEALNMKTPEQIYVKSEKLFDPNAELLIAYPFGFKQRHVNDRGYIN
;
A
#
# COMPACT_ATOMS: atom_id res chain seq x y z
N MET A 1 -5.33 -29.95 -19.42
CA MET A 1 -5.64 -29.11 -20.59
C MET A 1 -5.60 -27.68 -20.10
N ASP A 2 -4.37 -27.17 -20.11
CA ASP A 2 -3.93 -25.98 -19.40
C ASP A 2 -4.28 -24.73 -20.19
N TYR A 3 -5.09 -23.87 -19.60
CA TYR A 3 -5.32 -22.52 -20.11
C TYR A 3 -4.23 -21.59 -19.57
N GLN A 4 -3.11 -21.51 -20.30
CA GLN A 4 -2.19 -20.39 -20.19
C GLN A 4 -2.92 -19.12 -20.66
N LYS A 5 -3.28 -18.22 -19.74
CA LYS A 5 -3.68 -16.85 -20.10
C LYS A 5 -2.42 -16.03 -20.32
N SER A 6 -2.02 -15.93 -21.59
CA SER A 6 -1.08 -14.94 -22.11
C SER A 6 -1.57 -13.53 -21.78
N PHE A 7 -0.86 -12.82 -20.90
CA PHE A 7 -1.15 -11.43 -20.56
C PHE A 7 -0.40 -10.51 -21.54
N ALA A 8 -1.06 -10.13 -22.63
CA ALA A 8 -0.57 -9.07 -23.51
C ALA A 8 -0.81 -7.69 -22.84
N PRO A 9 0.16 -6.77 -22.83
CA PRO A 9 -0.01 -5.48 -22.19
C PRO A 9 -0.75 -4.53 -23.13
N THR A 10 -2.08 -4.47 -23.02
CA THR A 10 -2.88 -3.45 -23.70
C THR A 10 -2.81 -2.10 -22.96
N THR A 11 -2.62 -1.08 -23.78
CA THR A 11 -2.00 0.23 -23.56
C THR A 11 -2.93 1.30 -22.98
N ASP A 12 -3.97 0.89 -22.25
CA ASP A 12 -5.11 1.78 -21.92
C ASP A 12 -5.21 2.16 -20.43
N ARG A 13 -4.17 1.84 -19.64
CA ARG A 13 -4.21 2.01 -18.18
C ARG A 13 -3.72 3.35 -17.66
N LEU A 14 -3.02 4.17 -18.46
CA LEU A 14 -2.44 5.42 -17.96
C LEU A 14 -3.42 6.61 -18.00
N SER A 15 -4.39 6.61 -18.91
CA SER A 15 -5.43 7.65 -19.02
C SER A 15 -6.50 7.51 -17.94
N LEU A 16 -6.83 6.28 -17.55
CA LEU A 16 -7.76 5.96 -16.45
C LEU A 16 -7.21 6.28 -15.06
N LEU A 17 -5.90 6.47 -14.95
CA LEU A 17 -5.25 6.78 -13.69
C LEU A 17 -5.69 8.18 -13.19
N CYS A 18 -5.67 9.23 -14.01
CA CYS A 18 -6.04 10.60 -13.59
C CYS A 18 -7.46 10.76 -13.06
N SER A 19 -8.45 10.05 -13.61
CA SER A 19 -9.86 10.20 -13.23
C SER A 19 -10.20 9.52 -11.89
N LEU A 20 -9.36 8.60 -11.43
CA LEU A 20 -9.52 7.84 -10.19
C LEU A 20 -8.66 8.40 -9.03
N PHE A 21 -7.85 9.43 -9.29
CA PHE A 21 -6.92 9.99 -8.34
C PHE A 21 -7.47 11.24 -7.66
N GLY A 22 -8.22 11.01 -6.59
CA GLY A 22 -8.13 11.93 -5.45
C GLY A 22 -6.69 12.01 -4.96
N ASP A 23 -6.13 13.23 -4.97
CA ASP A 23 -5.11 13.81 -4.09
C ASP A 23 -3.76 13.08 -3.82
N SER A 24 -3.40 11.99 -4.52
CA SER A 24 -2.10 11.31 -4.30
C SER A 24 -1.44 10.76 -5.57
N LEU A 25 -1.40 11.56 -6.63
CA LEU A 25 -0.70 11.23 -7.88
C LEU A 25 0.82 11.02 -7.69
N LYS A 26 1.50 11.86 -6.90
CA LYS A 26 2.98 11.82 -6.77
C LYS A 26 3.51 10.51 -6.19
N LEU A 27 2.94 10.06 -5.06
CA LEU A 27 3.35 8.79 -4.43
C LEU A 27 2.99 7.59 -5.30
N SER A 28 1.81 7.61 -5.92
CA SER A 28 1.34 6.54 -6.80
C SER A 28 2.26 6.37 -8.03
N VAL A 29 2.66 7.48 -8.65
CA VAL A 29 3.60 7.50 -9.79
C VAL A 29 4.98 6.99 -9.38
N TRP A 30 5.48 7.40 -8.21
CA TRP A 30 6.76 6.92 -7.68
C TRP A 30 6.75 5.40 -7.39
N TRP A 31 5.67 4.87 -6.83
CA TRP A 31 5.54 3.41 -6.66
C TRP A 31 5.52 2.67 -7.99
N LEU A 32 4.80 3.18 -8.99
CA LEU A 32 4.77 2.60 -10.33
C LEU A 32 6.16 2.61 -10.99
N SER A 33 6.96 3.68 -10.82
CA SER A 33 8.32 3.71 -11.36
C SER A 33 9.27 2.72 -10.69
N LEU A 34 9.02 2.38 -9.42
CA LEU A 34 9.74 1.29 -8.74
C LEU A 34 9.27 -0.10 -9.18
N GLY A 35 8.30 -0.18 -10.10
CA GLY A 35 7.66 -1.43 -10.52
C GLY A 35 6.73 -2.02 -9.44
N ILE A 36 6.25 -1.21 -8.50
CA ILE A 36 5.28 -1.62 -7.48
C ILE A 36 3.88 -1.43 -8.05
N LYS A 37 3.16 -2.53 -8.21
CA LYS A 37 1.76 -2.49 -8.64
C LYS A 37 0.88 -2.02 -7.50
N LEU A 38 0.01 -1.04 -7.79
CA LEU A 38 -1.00 -0.59 -6.85
C LEU A 38 -2.21 -1.51 -6.93
N ASP A 39 -2.52 -2.16 -5.81
CA ASP A 39 -3.78 -2.87 -5.62
C ASP A 39 -4.67 -2.07 -4.68
N ARG A 40 -5.86 -1.70 -5.14
CA ARG A 40 -6.82 -0.87 -4.39
C ARG A 40 -8.09 -1.67 -4.16
N ILE A 41 -8.74 -1.39 -3.03
CA ILE A 41 -10.09 -1.91 -2.80
C ILE A 41 -11.03 -1.39 -3.88
N GLN A 42 -12.05 -2.20 -4.18
CA GLN A 42 -13.08 -1.84 -5.11
C GLN A 42 -13.98 -0.75 -4.49
N PRO A 43 -14.47 0.22 -5.29
CA PRO A 43 -15.41 1.22 -4.80
C PRO A 43 -16.63 0.59 -4.14
N GLY A 44 -17.05 1.14 -2.98
CA GLY A 44 -18.21 0.66 -2.23
C GLY A 44 -18.04 -0.70 -1.55
N LYS A 45 -16.81 -1.23 -1.44
CA LYS A 45 -16.53 -2.55 -0.84
C LYS A 45 -15.62 -2.46 0.38
N PRO A 46 -16.08 -1.83 1.49
CA PRO A 46 -15.28 -1.61 2.70
C PRO A 46 -14.81 -2.93 3.35
N TYR A 47 -15.57 -4.02 3.17
CA TYR A 47 -15.24 -5.33 3.71
C TYR A 47 -13.86 -5.87 3.27
N GLN A 48 -13.31 -5.37 2.14
CA GLN A 48 -11.97 -5.74 1.69
C GLN A 48 -10.85 -5.23 2.61
N ASN A 49 -11.14 -4.24 3.47
CA ASN A 49 -10.20 -3.67 4.43
C ASN A 49 -10.48 -4.13 5.88
N GLY A 50 -11.39 -5.08 6.07
CA GLY A 50 -11.88 -5.46 7.40
C GLY A 50 -10.80 -5.95 8.37
N ALA A 51 -9.73 -6.57 7.86
CA ALA A 51 -8.59 -6.98 8.69
C ALA A 51 -7.83 -5.77 9.26
N HIS A 52 -7.53 -4.77 8.44
CA HIS A 52 -6.89 -3.53 8.90
C HIS A 52 -7.79 -2.73 9.83
N GLU A 53 -9.09 -2.65 9.53
CA GLU A 53 -10.06 -1.98 10.40
C GLU A 53 -10.16 -2.63 11.78
N ARG A 54 -10.14 -3.96 11.84
CA ARG A 54 -10.08 -4.70 13.12
C ARG A 54 -8.79 -4.40 13.88
N MET A 55 -7.65 -4.47 13.21
CA MET A 55 -6.34 -4.13 13.81
C MET A 55 -6.35 -2.72 14.40
N HIS A 56 -6.85 -1.73 13.65
CA HIS A 56 -6.96 -0.34 14.14
C HIS A 56 -7.91 -0.22 15.34
N ARG A 57 -9.01 -0.98 15.35
CA ARG A 57 -9.94 -1.00 16.48
C ARG A 57 -9.28 -1.58 17.74
N ASP A 58 -8.53 -2.66 17.62
CA ASP A 58 -7.84 -3.29 18.75
C ASP A 58 -6.75 -2.34 19.30
N MET A 59 -5.98 -1.71 18.42
CA MET A 59 -5.00 -0.68 18.80
C MET A 59 -5.67 0.49 19.53
N ALA A 60 -6.79 1.00 19.01
CA ALA A 60 -7.54 2.07 19.67
C ALA A 60 -8.06 1.64 21.05
N ARG A 61 -8.64 0.43 21.13
CA ARG A 61 -9.14 -0.18 22.37
C ARG A 61 -8.05 -0.34 23.44
N GLU A 62 -6.81 -0.59 23.05
CA GLU A 62 -5.75 -0.90 24.01
C GLU A 62 -4.89 0.32 24.35
N LEU A 63 -4.72 1.25 23.42
CA LEU A 63 -3.74 2.33 23.56
C LEU A 63 -4.33 3.73 23.69
N GLN A 64 -5.56 3.98 23.23
CA GLN A 64 -6.13 5.34 23.20
C GLN A 64 -6.90 5.74 24.48
N HIS A 65 -6.87 4.91 25.53
CA HIS A 65 -7.75 5.07 26.70
C HIS A 65 -7.21 6.12 27.68
N GLU A 66 -5.90 6.39 27.66
CA GLU A 66 -5.26 7.40 28.49
C GLU A 66 -4.49 8.40 27.61
N ILE A 67 -5.17 9.48 27.19
CA ILE A 67 -4.58 10.59 26.41
C ILE A 67 -3.80 11.54 27.34
N VAL A 68 -3.00 10.98 28.25
CA VAL A 68 -2.15 11.76 29.17
C VAL A 68 -0.71 11.34 28.90
N GLY A 69 -0.02 12.07 28.02
CA GLY A 69 1.33 11.73 27.62
C GLY A 69 1.91 12.67 26.57
N ASN A 70 3.21 12.52 26.30
CA ASN A 70 3.90 13.18 25.19
C ASN A 70 4.11 12.20 24.03
N ILE A 71 4.47 12.72 22.85
CA ILE A 71 4.65 11.91 21.63
C ILE A 71 5.66 10.77 21.80
N THR A 72 6.71 10.97 22.60
CA THR A 72 7.75 9.97 22.89
C THR A 72 7.19 8.79 23.69
N LEU A 73 6.30 9.05 24.65
CA LEU A 73 5.63 8.00 25.41
C LEU A 73 4.73 7.16 24.49
N PHE A 74 3.92 7.83 23.66
CA PHE A 74 3.05 7.14 22.70
C PHE A 74 3.86 6.29 21.72
N GLN A 75 4.98 6.79 21.19
CA GLN A 75 5.84 6.00 20.31
C GLN A 75 6.31 4.70 20.98
N LYS A 76 6.77 4.76 22.24
CA LYS A 76 7.18 3.57 22.99
C LYS A 76 6.04 2.58 23.20
N LEU A 77 4.84 3.07 23.49
CA LEU A 77 3.64 2.24 23.64
C LEU A 77 3.27 1.55 22.31
N PHE A 78 3.27 2.29 21.21
CA PHE A 78 3.03 1.74 19.87
C PHE A 78 4.11 0.72 19.46
N ASP A 79 5.37 0.98 19.77
CA ASP A 79 6.46 0.03 19.48
C ASP A 79 6.29 -1.27 20.26
N LYS A 80 5.94 -1.18 21.55
CA LYS A 80 5.64 -2.36 22.38
C LYS A 80 4.44 -3.13 21.81
N TRP A 81 3.34 -2.44 21.53
CA TRP A 81 2.13 -3.04 20.98
C TRP A 81 2.40 -3.72 19.62
N ARG A 82 3.21 -3.09 18.75
CA ARG A 82 3.59 -3.67 17.46
C ARG A 82 4.38 -4.97 17.62
N ILE A 83 5.24 -5.07 18.63
CA ILE A 83 5.98 -6.30 18.92
C ILE A 83 5.01 -7.38 19.38
N GLU A 84 4.15 -7.09 20.36
CA GLU A 84 3.15 -8.04 20.86
C GLU A 84 2.22 -8.54 19.74
N PHE A 85 1.68 -7.61 18.95
CA PHE A 85 0.78 -7.94 17.83
C PHE A 85 1.44 -8.85 16.80
N ASN A 86 2.69 -8.56 16.41
CA ASN A 86 3.36 -9.32 15.36
C ASN A 86 3.99 -10.63 15.84
N ARG A 87 4.39 -10.74 17.12
CA ARG A 87 5.21 -11.85 17.62
C ARG A 87 4.51 -12.77 18.60
N GLU A 88 3.54 -12.26 19.35
CA GLU A 88 2.96 -12.98 20.49
C GLU A 88 1.49 -13.36 20.26
N ARG A 89 0.75 -12.58 19.47
CA ARG A 89 -0.69 -12.76 19.27
C ARG A 89 -0.99 -13.66 18.06
N PRO A 90 -1.47 -14.90 18.26
CA PRO A 90 -1.91 -15.73 17.15
C PRO A 90 -3.24 -15.22 16.57
N HIS A 91 -3.38 -15.24 15.25
CA HIS A 91 -4.60 -14.82 14.58
C HIS A 91 -5.31 -16.01 13.94
N GLU A 92 -6.62 -16.11 14.15
CA GLU A 92 -7.46 -17.17 13.55
C GLU A 92 -7.37 -17.16 12.01
N ALA A 93 -7.37 -15.97 11.40
CA ALA A 93 -7.21 -15.79 9.96
C ALA A 93 -5.87 -16.33 9.41
N LEU A 94 -4.89 -16.56 10.28
CA LEU A 94 -3.57 -17.11 9.96
C LEU A 94 -3.38 -18.52 10.53
N ASN A 95 -4.46 -19.26 10.77
CA ASN A 95 -4.44 -20.60 11.38
C ASN A 95 -3.72 -20.62 12.74
N MET A 96 -4.00 -19.62 13.59
CA MET A 96 -3.38 -19.44 14.91
C MET A 96 -1.86 -19.20 14.87
N LYS A 97 -1.35 -18.72 13.73
CA LYS A 97 0.03 -18.21 13.62
C LYS A 97 0.08 -16.72 13.89
N THR A 98 1.25 -16.24 14.27
CA THR A 98 1.53 -14.81 14.41
C THR A 98 1.95 -14.23 13.05
N PRO A 99 1.79 -12.90 12.84
CA PRO A 99 2.22 -12.26 11.60
C PRO A 99 3.70 -12.49 11.28
N GLU A 100 4.58 -12.50 12.28
CA GLU A 100 6.02 -12.75 12.09
C GLU A 100 6.29 -14.16 11.55
N GLN A 101 5.50 -15.17 11.94
CA GLN A 101 5.69 -16.56 11.48
C GLN A 101 5.35 -16.78 10.01
N ILE A 102 4.51 -15.93 9.42
CA ILE A 102 4.10 -16.03 8.01
C ILE A 102 4.80 -15.00 7.12
N TYR A 103 5.40 -13.98 7.71
CA TYR A 103 6.03 -12.91 6.97
C TYR A 103 7.27 -13.41 6.23
N VAL A 104 7.31 -13.17 4.92
CA VAL A 104 8.47 -13.44 4.07
C VAL A 104 8.97 -12.11 3.52
N LYS A 105 10.24 -11.81 3.79
CA LYS A 105 10.87 -10.61 3.26
C LYS A 105 10.99 -10.73 1.73
N SER A 106 10.62 -9.67 1.02
CA SER A 106 10.83 -9.57 -0.43
C SER A 106 12.30 -9.75 -0.80
N GLU A 107 12.57 -10.58 -1.80
CA GLU A 107 13.90 -10.73 -2.41
C GLU A 107 14.33 -9.47 -3.19
N LYS A 108 13.36 -8.69 -3.67
CA LYS A 108 13.61 -7.41 -4.34
C LYS A 108 14.12 -6.39 -3.32
N LEU A 109 15.39 -6.03 -3.43
CA LEU A 109 16.01 -4.96 -2.66
C LEU A 109 15.51 -3.59 -3.13
N PHE A 110 15.44 -2.66 -2.18
CA PHE A 110 15.23 -1.25 -2.51
C PHE A 110 16.49 -0.70 -3.17
N ASP A 111 16.34 -0.15 -4.37
CA ASP A 111 17.40 0.55 -5.08
C ASP A 111 17.05 2.05 -5.11
N PRO A 112 17.79 2.91 -4.38
CA PRO A 112 17.55 4.36 -4.36
C PRO A 112 17.89 5.03 -5.69
N ASN A 113 18.67 4.36 -6.55
CA ASN A 113 19.12 4.87 -7.83
C ASN A 113 18.44 4.17 -9.00
N ALA A 114 17.45 3.30 -8.75
CA ALA A 114 16.66 2.69 -9.81
C ALA A 114 16.11 3.83 -10.66
N GLU A 115 16.62 3.95 -11.89
CA GLU A 115 16.11 4.92 -12.84
C GLU A 115 14.60 4.72 -12.90
N LEU A 116 13.83 5.80 -12.67
CA LEU A 116 12.38 5.79 -12.81
C LEU A 116 12.07 5.48 -14.27
N LEU A 117 12.10 4.21 -14.65
CA LEU A 117 11.86 3.74 -16.01
C LEU A 117 10.34 3.70 -16.26
N ILE A 118 9.69 4.85 -16.12
CA ILE A 118 8.43 5.09 -16.80
C ILE A 118 8.80 5.52 -18.22
N ALA A 119 9.22 4.54 -19.03
CA ALA A 119 9.38 4.73 -20.46
C ALA A 119 7.98 4.76 -21.09
N TYR A 120 7.50 5.96 -21.44
CA TYR A 120 6.26 6.08 -22.20
C TYR A 120 6.47 5.46 -23.60
N PRO A 121 5.51 4.68 -24.12
CA PRO A 121 5.62 4.13 -25.46
C PRO A 121 5.83 5.22 -26.51
N PHE A 122 6.49 4.86 -27.60
CA PHE A 122 6.69 5.77 -28.73
C PHE A 122 5.34 6.32 -29.24
N GLY A 123 5.26 7.63 -29.47
CA GLY A 123 4.05 8.32 -29.93
C GLY A 123 3.20 8.98 -28.85
N PHE A 124 3.52 8.81 -27.57
CA PHE A 124 2.83 9.50 -26.48
C PHE A 124 3.34 10.94 -26.33
N LYS A 125 2.43 11.92 -26.24
CA LYS A 125 2.77 13.32 -25.93
C LYS A 125 2.92 13.48 -24.42
N GLN A 126 4.12 13.80 -23.97
CA GLN A 126 4.37 14.14 -22.57
C GLN A 126 3.84 15.56 -22.28
N ARG A 127 3.18 15.72 -21.13
CA ARG A 127 2.63 16.98 -20.64
C ARG A 127 2.94 17.10 -19.15
N HIS A 128 3.34 18.30 -18.72
CA HIS A 128 3.55 18.56 -17.30
C HIS A 128 2.19 18.79 -16.63
N VAL A 129 1.94 18.08 -15.54
CA VAL A 129 0.73 18.24 -14.71
C VAL A 129 1.10 19.15 -13.55
N ASN A 130 0.28 20.16 -13.26
CA ASN A 130 0.51 21.03 -12.11
C ASN A 130 0.22 20.29 -10.78
N ASP A 131 0.56 20.91 -9.65
CA ASP A 131 0.34 20.32 -8.31
C ASP A 131 -1.14 20.02 -7.98
N ARG A 132 -2.07 20.50 -8.82
CA ARG A 132 -3.53 20.31 -8.68
C ARG A 132 -4.09 19.27 -9.65
N GLY A 133 -3.26 18.59 -10.44
CA GLY A 133 -3.70 17.52 -11.34
C GLY A 133 -4.17 17.98 -12.73
N TYR A 134 -3.98 19.24 -13.11
CA TYR A 134 -4.40 19.75 -14.43
C TYR A 134 -3.24 19.84 -15.44
N ILE A 135 -3.56 19.67 -16.72
CA ILE A 135 -2.68 19.89 -17.87
C ILE A 135 -3.10 21.23 -18.51
N ASN A 136 -2.17 22.18 -18.60
CA ASN A 136 -2.37 23.44 -19.33
C ASN A 136 -2.07 23.30 -20.81
#